data_AF-M7T2Y3-F1
#
_entry.id   AF-M7T2Y3-F1
#
_cell.length_a   1.000
_cell.length_b   1.000
_cell.length_c   1.000
_cell.angle_alpha   90.00
_cell.angle_beta   90.00
_cell.angle_gamma   90.00
#
_symmetry.space_group_name_H-M   'P 1'
#
loop_
_entity.id
_entity.type
_entity.pdbx_description
1 polymer ?
#
loop_
_entity_poly.entity_id
_entity_poly.type
_entity_poly.pdbx_seq_one_letter_code
_entity_poly.pdbx_strand_id
1 'polypeptide(L)'
;FTGVVFGFAQMLLDGWFYSPVGMFLDYPLAFGALGLAGIFKKTPLLGVAVSLTTRFLSHFLSGVIFFYMYAPPGMDPMVYSAVYNGSYMLPELIISGIIVYLLIQRDVLNIQV
;
A
#
# COMPACT_ATOMS: atom_id res chain seq x y z
N PHE A 1 8.62 10.76 -5.92
CA PHE A 1 8.07 10.41 -7.25
C PHE A 1 8.29 8.96 -7.63
N THR A 2 9.32 8.27 -7.10
CA THR A 2 9.63 6.85 -7.39
C THR A 2 8.42 5.91 -7.29
N GLY A 3 7.63 6.00 -6.22
CA GLY A 3 6.45 5.15 -6.05
C GLY A 3 5.39 5.31 -7.14
N VAL A 4 5.15 6.54 -7.62
CA VAL A 4 4.20 6.80 -8.72
C VAL A 4 4.72 6.19 -10.03
N VAL A 5 6.00 6.39 -10.34
CA VAL A 5 6.63 5.80 -11.54
C VAL A 5 6.59 4.27 -11.48
N PHE A 6 6.88 3.70 -10.32
CA PHE A 6 6.77 2.26 -10.10
C PHE A 6 5.33 1.77 -10.28
N GLY A 7 4.33 2.51 -9.77
CA GLY A 7 2.93 2.19 -9.97
C GLY A 7 2.55 2.18 -11.46
N PHE A 8 2.99 3.16 -12.25
CA PHE A 8 2.78 3.12 -13.70
C PHE A 8 3.49 1.95 -14.37
N ALA A 9 4.72 1.62 -13.97
CA ALA A 9 5.43 0.47 -14.51
C ALA A 9 4.68 -0.84 -14.20
N GLN A 10 4.20 -1.01 -12.96
CA GLN A 10 3.44 -2.18 -12.56
C GLN A 10 2.09 -2.29 -13.28
N MET A 11 1.43 -1.15 -13.50
CA MET A 11 0.21 -1.08 -14.31
C MET A 11 0.42 -1.49 -15.77
N LEU A 12 1.59 -1.18 -16.35
CA LEU A 12 1.91 -1.53 -17.74
C LEU A 12 2.33 -2.99 -17.90
N LEU A 13 3.03 -3.55 -16.92
CA LEU A 13 3.60 -4.90 -17.00
C LEU A 13 2.59 -5.99 -16.59
N ASP A 14 1.91 -5.80 -15.45
CA ASP A 14 1.03 -6.81 -14.84
C ASP A 14 -0.37 -6.24 -14.53
N GLY A 15 -0.70 -5.07 -15.08
CA GLY A 15 -1.96 -4.41 -14.79
C GLY A 15 -3.16 -5.13 -15.41
N TRP A 16 -4.26 -5.23 -14.66
CA TRP A 16 -5.54 -5.68 -15.21
C TRP A 16 -6.46 -4.48 -15.49
N PHE A 17 -6.80 -4.26 -16.76
CA PHE A 17 -7.68 -3.18 -17.16
C PHE A 17 -9.16 -3.51 -16.95
N TYR A 18 -9.75 -2.97 -15.88
CA TYR A 18 -11.19 -3.07 -15.59
C TYR A 18 -11.89 -1.71 -15.41
N SER A 19 -11.19 -0.66 -14.95
CA SER A 19 -11.70 0.70 -14.81
C SER A 19 -10.56 1.71 -14.69
N PRO A 20 -10.57 2.86 -15.39
CA PRO A 20 -9.52 3.87 -15.23
C PRO A 20 -9.35 4.36 -13.78
N VAL A 21 -10.45 4.54 -13.05
CA VAL A 21 -10.41 4.99 -11.65
C VAL A 21 -9.88 3.88 -10.74
N GLY A 22 -10.34 2.64 -10.94
CA GLY A 22 -9.86 1.50 -10.16
C GLY A 22 -8.37 1.23 -10.34
N MET A 23 -7.90 1.30 -11.58
CA MET A 23 -6.46 1.19 -11.87
C MET A 23 -5.66 2.35 -11.27
N PHE A 24 -6.20 3.57 -11.27
CA PHE A 24 -5.54 4.67 -10.59
C PHE A 24 -5.38 4.39 -9.09
N LEU A 25 -6.42 3.84 -8.45
CA LEU A 25 -6.39 3.44 -7.04
C LEU A 25 -5.37 2.31 -6.79
N ASP A 26 -5.38 1.27 -7.62
CA ASP A 26 -4.57 0.06 -7.39
C ASP A 26 -3.11 0.16 -7.82
N TYR A 27 -2.76 1.09 -8.73
CA TYR A 27 -1.38 1.28 -9.14
C TYR A 27 -0.84 2.67 -8.77
N PRO A 28 -0.98 3.75 -9.55
CA PRO A 28 -0.20 4.97 -9.31
C PRO A 28 -0.47 5.61 -7.94
N LEU A 29 -1.71 5.58 -7.45
CA LEU A 29 -2.06 6.11 -6.13
C LEU A 29 -1.54 5.21 -5.01
N ALA A 30 -1.81 3.91 -5.06
CA ALA A 30 -1.37 2.93 -4.06
C ALA A 30 0.16 2.94 -3.88
N PHE A 31 0.93 2.88 -4.98
CA PHE A 31 2.39 2.93 -4.90
C PHE A 31 2.91 4.36 -4.66
N GLY A 32 2.19 5.39 -5.11
CA GLY A 32 2.49 6.78 -4.79
C GLY A 32 2.43 7.09 -3.30
N ALA A 33 1.48 6.47 -2.58
CA ALA A 33 1.30 6.61 -1.13
C ALA A 33 2.54 6.19 -0.31
N LEU A 34 3.39 5.32 -0.87
CA LEU A 34 4.69 4.97 -0.26
C LEU A 34 5.58 6.19 -0.02
N GLY A 35 5.43 7.24 -0.83
CA GLY A 35 6.16 8.50 -0.69
C GLY A 35 5.87 9.25 0.62
N LEU A 36 4.72 9.00 1.27
CA LEU A 36 4.38 9.62 2.56
C LEU A 36 5.36 9.27 3.67
N ALA A 37 6.06 8.12 3.56
CA ALA A 37 7.09 7.73 4.52
C ALA A 37 8.19 8.80 4.66
N GLY A 38 8.50 9.54 3.59
CA GLY A 38 9.52 10.60 3.60
C GLY A 38 9.19 11.79 4.49
N ILE A 39 7.91 12.04 4.78
CA ILE A 39 7.48 13.08 5.73
C ILE A 39 7.95 12.74 7.14
N PHE A 40 7.99 11.45 7.47
CA PHE A 40 8.36 10.92 8.79
C PHE A 40 9.84 10.51 8.86
N LYS A 41 10.73 11.25 8.20
CA LYS A 41 12.17 10.92 8.16
C LYS A 41 12.81 10.75 9.55
N LYS A 42 12.34 11.51 10.56
CA LYS A 42 12.83 11.43 11.95
C LYS A 42 12.20 10.28 12.75
N THR A 43 11.13 9.69 12.23
CA THR A 43 10.39 8.56 12.83
C THR A 43 10.07 7.51 11.75
N PRO A 44 11.08 6.83 11.17
CA PRO A 44 10.88 6.04 9.96
C PRO A 44 9.85 4.92 10.09
N LEU A 45 9.73 4.30 11.27
CA LEU A 45 8.70 3.28 11.53
C LEU A 45 7.27 3.84 11.45
N LEU A 46 7.06 5.09 11.89
CA LEU A 46 5.79 5.78 11.69
C LEU A 46 5.56 6.07 10.20
N GLY A 47 6.61 6.41 9.46
CA GLY A 47 6.55 6.55 8.01
C GLY A 47 6.11 5.29 7.29
N VAL A 48 6.68 4.13 7.68
CA VAL A 48 6.27 2.81 7.18
C VAL A 48 4.78 2.57 7.47
N ALA A 49 4.35 2.77 8.72
CA ALA A 49 2.95 2.58 9.09
C ALA A 49 2.00 3.47 8.28
N VAL A 50 2.24 4.79 8.25
CA VAL A 50 1.36 5.74 7.54
C VAL A 50 1.29 5.43 6.05
N SER A 51 2.42 5.14 5.43
CA SER A 51 2.50 4.88 4.00
C SER A 51 1.77 3.59 3.59
N LEU A 52 1.95 2.50 4.34
CA LEU A 52 1.29 1.23 4.07
C LEU A 52 -0.18 1.24 4.45
N THR A 53 -0.57 1.96 5.51
CA THR A 53 -1.99 2.19 5.81
C THR A 53 -2.67 2.99 4.70
N THR A 54 -2.03 4.03 4.17
CA THR A 54 -2.62 4.82 3.07
C THR A 54 -2.73 3.99 1.80
N ARG A 55 -1.72 3.16 1.49
CA ARG A 55 -1.79 2.17 0.40
C ARG A 55 -2.95 1.19 0.62
N PHE A 56 -3.16 0.72 1.85
CA PHE A 56 -4.26 -0.17 2.20
C PHE A 56 -5.61 0.48 1.96
N LEU A 57 -5.79 1.74 2.34
CA LEU A 57 -7.03 2.46 2.09
C LEU A 57 -7.34 2.56 0.58
N SER A 58 -6.31 2.71 -0.26
CA SER A 58 -6.47 2.72 -1.72
C SER A 58 -7.02 1.38 -2.24
N HIS A 59 -6.38 0.27 -1.88
CA HIS A 59 -6.81 -1.07 -2.28
C HIS A 59 -8.14 -1.48 -1.62
N PHE A 60 -8.38 -1.05 -0.39
CA PHE A 60 -9.64 -1.26 0.31
C PHE A 60 -10.80 -0.60 -0.43
N LEU A 61 -10.65 0.67 -0.81
CA LEU A 61 -11.66 1.38 -1.60
C LEU A 61 -11.85 0.74 -2.97
N SER A 62 -10.76 0.36 -3.64
CA SER A 62 -10.85 -0.39 -4.90
C SER A 62 -11.63 -1.69 -4.73
N GLY A 63 -11.33 -2.45 -3.67
CA GLY A 63 -12.00 -3.70 -3.34
C GLY A 63 -13.50 -3.55 -3.08
N VAL A 64 -13.90 -2.48 -2.37
CA VAL A 64 -15.31 -2.18 -2.11
C VAL A 64 -16.05 -1.76 -3.38
N ILE A 65 -15.42 -0.97 -4.26
CA ILE A 65 -16.09 -0.39 -5.43
C ILE A 65 -16.12 -1.36 -6.62
N PHE A 66 -15.02 -2.09 -6.85
CA PHE A 66 -14.80 -2.85 -8.08
C PHE A 66 -14.73 -4.36 -7.87
N PHE A 67 -14.43 -4.84 -6.66
CA PHE A 67 -14.26 -6.27 -6.35
C PHE A 67 -15.29 -6.81 -5.36
N TYR A 68 -16.33 -6.04 -5.01
CA TYR A 68 -17.37 -6.49 -4.08
C TYR A 68 -18.09 -7.77 -4.53
N MET A 69 -18.16 -7.99 -5.85
CA MET A 69 -18.77 -9.16 -6.48
C MET A 69 -18.08 -10.49 -6.11
N TYR A 70 -16.86 -10.44 -5.57
CA TYR A 70 -16.15 -11.61 -5.08
C TYR A 70 -16.42 -11.92 -3.61
N ALA A 71 -17.21 -11.09 -2.91
CA ALA A 71 -17.61 -11.34 -1.53
C ALA A 71 -18.46 -12.63 -1.43
N PRO A 72 -18.16 -13.53 -0.48
CA PRO A 72 -18.98 -14.70 -0.20
C PRO A 72 -20.45 -14.34 0.08
N PRO A 73 -21.41 -15.25 -0.17
CA PRO A 73 -22.81 -15.02 0.14
C PRO A 73 -23.02 -14.63 1.61
N GLY A 74 -23.64 -13.47 1.84
CA GLY A 74 -23.91 -12.92 3.17
C GLY A 74 -22.75 -12.15 3.81
N MET A 75 -21.59 -12.02 3.15
CA MET A 75 -20.48 -11.19 3.63
C MET A 75 -20.62 -9.75 3.11
N ASP A 76 -20.54 -8.77 4.03
CA ASP A 76 -20.53 -7.36 3.65
C ASP A 76 -19.29 -7.02 2.79
N PRO A 77 -19.42 -6.27 1.68
CA PRO A 77 -18.31 -5.90 0.81
C PRO A 77 -17.16 -5.16 1.51
N MET A 78 -17.44 -4.34 2.52
CA MET A 78 -16.40 -3.67 3.30
C MET A 78 -15.62 -4.69 4.10
N VAL A 79 -16.30 -5.64 4.76
CA VAL A 79 -15.61 -6.71 5.49
C VAL A 79 -14.77 -7.57 4.54
N TYR A 80 -15.32 -7.93 3.38
CA TYR A 80 -14.59 -8.72 2.38
C TYR A 80 -13.32 -7.99 1.92
N SER A 81 -13.45 -6.72 1.52
CA SER A 81 -12.32 -5.92 1.06
C SER A 81 -11.27 -5.71 2.15
N ALA A 82 -11.69 -5.47 3.40
CA ALA A 82 -10.78 -5.29 4.53
C ALA A 82 -9.99 -6.56 4.82
N VAL A 83 -10.64 -7.72 4.84
CA VAL A 83 -9.99 -9.01 5.09
C VAL A 83 -9.07 -9.38 3.93
N TYR A 84 -9.53 -9.28 2.69
CA TYR A 84 -8.74 -9.61 1.51
C TYR A 84 -7.48 -8.75 1.43
N ASN A 85 -7.63 -7.43 1.47
CA ASN A 85 -6.49 -6.51 1.40
C ASN A 85 -5.62 -6.58 2.64
N GLY A 86 -6.23 -6.73 3.83
CA GLY A 86 -5.52 -6.82 5.09
C GLY A 86 -4.64 -8.06 5.18
N SER A 87 -5.07 -9.17 4.57
CA SER A 87 -4.38 -10.46 4.64
C SER A 87 -2.95 -10.43 4.08
N TYR A 88 -2.70 -9.67 3.00
CA TYR A 88 -1.36 -9.52 2.43
C TYR A 88 -0.66 -8.23 2.88
N MET A 89 -1.41 -7.18 3.21
CA MET A 89 -0.82 -5.90 3.62
C MET A 89 -0.34 -5.88 5.07
N LEU A 90 -0.97 -6.64 5.96
CA LEU A 90 -0.50 -6.73 7.35
C LEU A 90 0.87 -7.43 7.43
N PRO A 91 1.10 -8.58 6.77
CA PRO A 91 2.45 -9.14 6.65
C PRO A 91 3.45 -8.18 6.03
N GLU A 92 3.08 -7.47 4.96
CA GLU A 92 3.93 -6.45 4.32
C GLU A 92 4.34 -5.35 5.32
N LEU A 93 3.40 -4.87 6.13
CA LEU A 93 3.66 -3.87 7.19
C LEU A 93 4.65 -4.38 8.23
N ILE A 94 4.45 -5.62 8.70
CA ILE A 94 5.33 -6.23 9.70
C ILE A 94 6.74 -6.40 9.12
N ILE A 95 6.87 -6.99 7.94
CA ILE A 95 8.16 -7.25 7.29
C ILE A 95 8.88 -5.94 7.00
N SER A 96 8.20 -4.96 6.40
CA SER A 96 8.78 -3.64 6.12
C SER A 96 9.21 -2.93 7.39
N GLY A 97 8.41 -3.00 8.46
CA GLY A 97 8.76 -2.46 9.76
C GLY A 97 10.00 -3.10 10.36
N ILE A 98 10.12 -4.44 10.29
CA ILE A 98 11.31 -5.18 10.73
C ILE A 98 12.54 -4.77 9.92
N ILE A 99 12.44 -4.72 8.59
CA ILE A 99 13.57 -4.34 7.73
C ILE A 99 14.03 -2.92 8.05
N VAL A 100 13.11 -1.96 8.11
CA VAL A 100 13.45 -0.56 8.45
C VAL A 100 14.03 -0.45 9.85
N TYR A 101 13.49 -1.19 10.83
CA TYR A 101 14.07 -1.26 12.17
C TYR A 101 15.52 -1.75 12.15
N LEU A 102 15.80 -2.85 11.43
CA LEU A 102 17.17 -3.37 11.31
C LEU A 102 18.11 -2.39 10.60
N LEU A 103 17.64 -1.66 9.59
CA LEU A 103 18.43 -0.63 8.90
C LEU A 103 18.76 0.56 9.82
N ILE A 104 17.85 0.96 10.70
CA ILE A 104 18.10 1.97 11.74
C ILE A 104 19.17 1.47 12.71
N GLN A 105 19.07 0.23 13.19
CA GLN A 105 20.05 -0.35 14.14
C GLN A 105 21.47 -0.48 13.55
N ARG A 106 21.58 -0.50 12.22
CA ARG A 106 22.86 -0.57 11.50
C ARG A 106 23.39 0.78 11.05
N ASP A 107 22.71 1.88 11.38
CA ASP A 107 23.06 3.24 10.97
C ASP A 107 23.26 3.38 9.44
N VAL A 108 22.52 2.57 8.68
CA VAL A 108 22.59 2.56 7.21
C VAL A 108 21.74 3.69 6.62
N LEU A 109 20.70 4.09 7.33
CA LEU A 109 19.83 5.17 6.91
C LEU A 109 20.51 6.50 7.24
N ASN A 110 21.12 7.13 6.23
CA ASN A 110 21.68 8.48 6.33
C ASN A 110 20.55 9.52 6.43
N ILE A 111 19.84 9.50 7.56
CA ILE A 111 18.80 10.45 7.90
C ILE A 111 19.52 11.66 8.45
N GLN A 112 19.80 12.64 7.58
CA GLN A 112 20.32 13.94 8.01
C GLN A 112 19.31 14.57 9.00
N VAL A 113 19.66 14.55 10.28
CA VAL A 113 18.87 15.12 11.39
C VAL A 113 18.93 16.63 11.39
#